data_AF-F7RTS5-F1
#
_entry.id   AF-F7RTS5-F1
#
_cell.length_a   1.000
_cell.length_b   1.000
_cell.length_c   1.000
_cell.angle_alpha   90.00
_cell.angle_beta   90.00
_cell.angle_gamma   90.00
#
_symmetry.space_group_name_H-M   'P 1'
#
loop_
_entity.id
_entity.type
_entity.pdbx_description
1 polymer ?
#
loop_
_entity_poly.entity_id
_entity_poly.type
_entity_poly.pdbx_seq_one_letter_code
_entity_poly.pdbx_strand_id
1 'polypeptide(L)' 'MNRKKKINQTLKSKAKKANAKLRTNNKPKYIAKAEREALATAIQTDITPPETTPLLDVPRLTH' A
#
# COMPACT_ATOMS: atom_id res chain seq x y z
N MET A 1 24.52 -13.65 37.02
CA MET A 1 23.88 -12.53 36.27
C MET A 1 23.34 -11.52 37.28
N ASN A 2 23.89 -10.31 37.33
CA ASN A 2 23.40 -9.28 38.25
C ASN A 2 21.95 -8.87 37.93
N ARG A 3 21.15 -8.60 38.96
CA ARG A 3 19.72 -8.24 38.85
C ARG A 3 19.46 -7.12 37.82
N LYS A 4 20.31 -6.08 37.83
CA LYS A 4 20.29 -4.97 36.86
C LYS A 4 20.40 -5.44 35.41
N LYS A 5 21.31 -6.38 35.12
CA LYS A 5 21.48 -6.94 33.76
C LYS A 5 20.25 -7.72 33.32
N LYS A 6 19.65 -8.51 34.21
CA LYS A 6 18.45 -9.32 33.90
C LYS A 6 17.25 -8.44 33.57
N ILE A 7 16.98 -7.41 34.37
CA ILE A 7 15.88 -6.46 34.12
C ILE A 7 16.05 -5.79 32.76
N ASN A 8 17.25 -5.27 32.46
CA ASN A 8 17.53 -4.62 31.18
C ASN A 8 17.35 -5.57 29.99
N GLN A 9 17.75 -6.84 30.13
CA GLN A 9 17.56 -7.83 29.08
C GLN A 9 16.08 -8.11 28.82
N THR A 10 15.27 -8.25 29.88
CA THR A 10 13.82 -8.46 29.77
C THR A 10 13.10 -7.26 29.15
N LEU A 11 13.47 -6.03 29.52
CA LEU A 11 12.87 -4.83 28.94
C LEU A 11 13.20 -4.71 27.44
N LYS A 12 14.47 -4.93 27.07
CA LYS A 12 14.91 -4.92 25.66
C LYS A 12 14.19 -5.99 24.83
N SER A 13 14.01 -7.20 25.37
CA SER A 13 13.33 -8.27 24.63
C SER A 13 11.85 -7.96 24.42
N LYS A 14 11.16 -7.39 25.40
CA LYS A 14 9.76 -6.93 25.28
C LYS A 14 9.63 -5.81 24.24
N ALA A 15 10.50 -4.80 24.31
CA ALA A 15 10.51 -3.70 23.34
C ALA A 15 10.74 -4.20 21.90
N LYS A 16 11.71 -5.10 21.69
CA LYS A 16 11.93 -5.71 20.37
C LYS A 16 10.71 -6.46 19.85
N LYS A 17 10.00 -7.21 20.71
CA LYS A 17 8.77 -7.91 20.33
C LYS A 17 7.64 -6.95 19.97
N ALA A 18 7.46 -5.87 20.73
CA ALA A 18 6.46 -4.85 20.43
C ALA A 18 6.75 -4.15 19.09
N ASN A 19 8.00 -3.73 18.87
CA ASN A 19 8.41 -3.09 17.62
C ASN A 19 8.26 -4.04 16.43
N ALA A 20 8.63 -5.31 16.56
CA ALA A 20 8.47 -6.27 15.48
C ALA A 20 7.00 -6.46 15.06
N LYS A 21 6.05 -6.36 16.00
CA LYS A 21 4.60 -6.42 15.71
C LYS A 21 4.09 -5.16 15.03
N LEU A 22 4.59 -3.98 15.41
CA LEU A 22 4.19 -2.70 14.82
C LEU A 22 4.83 -2.45 13.44
N ARG A 23 5.95 -3.12 13.13
CA ARG A 23 6.61 -2.96 11.84
C ARG A 23 5.82 -3.63 10.73
N THR A 24 5.12 -2.81 9.96
CA THR A 24 4.65 -3.20 8.62
C THR A 24 5.81 -3.12 7.63
N ASN A 25 5.90 -4.11 6.74
CA ASN A 25 6.95 -4.12 5.72
C ASN A 25 6.49 -3.21 4.58
N ASN A 26 7.05 -2.01 4.48
CA ASN A 26 6.64 -1.00 3.49
C ASN A 26 7.07 -1.33 2.04
N LYS A 27 7.61 -2.53 1.82
CA LYS A 27 8.03 -3.01 0.51
C LYS A 27 6.84 -3.70 -0.15
N PRO A 28 6.46 -3.32 -1.39
CA PRO A 28 5.45 -4.08 -2.12
C PRO A 28 5.93 -5.52 -2.25
N LYS A 29 5.04 -6.46 -1.91
CA LYS A 29 5.34 -7.89 -2.07
C LYS A 29 5.65 -8.14 -3.55
N TYR A 30 6.72 -8.88 -3.84
CA TYR A 30 6.99 -9.27 -5.21
C TYR A 30 5.86 -10.20 -5.66
N ILE A 31 5.15 -9.77 -6.68
CA ILE A 31 4.02 -10.46 -7.28
C ILE A 31 4.45 -10.80 -8.71
N ALA A 32 4.24 -12.04 -9.14
CA ALA A 32 4.62 -12.47 -10.48
C ALA A 32 3.88 -11.62 -11.54
N LYS A 33 4.46 -11.48 -12.75
CA LYS A 33 3.88 -10.61 -13.80
C LYS A 33 2.39 -10.90 -14.06
N ALA A 34 2.02 -12.18 -14.14
CA ALA A 34 0.64 -12.61 -14.35
C ALA A 34 -0.33 -12.15 -13.23
N GLU A 35 0.09 -12.23 -11.97
CA GLU A 35 -0.72 -11.80 -10.83
C GLU A 35 -0.84 -10.26 -10.77
N ARG A 36 0.20 -9.53 -11.21
CA ARG A 36 0.15 -8.07 -11.29
C ARG A 36 -0.82 -7.59 -12.37
N GLU A 37 -0.86 -8.28 -13.51
CA GLU A 37 -1.82 -8.01 -14.59
C GLU A 37 -3.25 -8.34 -14.13
N ALA A 38 -3.47 -9.45 -13.42
CA ALA A 38 -4.76 -9.80 -12.85
C ALA A 38 -5.26 -8.81 -11.79
N LEU A 39 -4.37 -8.24 -10.98
CA LEU A 39 -4.74 -7.19 -10.01
C LEU A 39 -4.99 -5.83 -10.69
N ALA A 40 -4.25 -5.51 -11.75
CA ALA A 40 -4.48 -4.28 -12.52
C ALA A 40 -5.82 -4.32 -13.28
N THR A 41 -6.19 -5.46 -13.85
CA THR A 41 -7.50 -5.64 -14.49
C THR A 41 -8.64 -5.58 -13.49
N ALA A 42 -8.48 -6.17 -12.30
CA ALA A 42 -9.48 -6.09 -11.22
C ALA A 42 -9.67 -4.67 -10.67
N ILE A 43 -8.59 -3.87 -10.55
CA ILE A 43 -8.71 -2.47 -10.14
C ILE A 43 -9.38 -1.63 -11.24
N GLN A 44 -9.10 -1.92 -12.52
CA GLN A 44 -9.67 -1.20 -13.66
C GLN A 44 -11.19 -1.42 -13.81
N THR A 45 -11.73 -2.56 -13.37
CA THR A 45 -13.18 -2.84 -13.45
C THR A 45 -14.04 -2.08 -12.43
N ASP A 46 -13.44 -1.52 -11.38
CA ASP A 46 -14.16 -0.76 -10.35
C ASP A 46 -14.17 0.77 -10.59
N ILE A 47 -13.40 1.26 -11.58
CA ILE A 47 -13.29 2.69 -11.94
C ILE A 47 -13.86 3.03 -13.32
N THR A 48 -14.81 2.24 -13.84
CA THR A 48 -15.62 2.68 -14.98
C THR A 48 -16.84 3.46 -14.47
N PRO A 49 -16.81 4.81 -14.44
CA PRO A 49 -18.06 5.56 -14.42
C PRO A 49 -18.81 5.20 -15.72
N PRO A 50 -20.07 4.73 -15.65
CA PRO A 50 -20.89 4.65 -16.83
C PRO A 50 -21.19 6.08 -17.34
N GLU A 51 -21.57 6.15 -18.61
CA GLU A 51 -22.02 7.34 -19.35
C GLU A 51 -20.96 8.05 -20.22
N THR A 52 -20.84 7.45 -21.41
CA THR A 52 -20.57 8.15 -22.67
C THR A 52 -21.60 9.25 -22.91
N THR A 53 -21.15 10.50 -23.03
CA THR A 53 -21.81 11.51 -23.88
C THR A 53 -20.75 12.41 -24.54
N PRO A 54 -20.49 12.29 -25.85
CA PRO A 54 -19.67 13.28 -26.56
C PRO A 54 -20.60 14.43 -26.97
N LEU A 55 -20.69 15.48 -26.15
CA LEU A 55 -21.48 16.66 -26.48
C LEU A 55 -20.57 17.72 -27.13
N LEU A 56 -20.47 17.58 -28.45
CA LEU A 56 -20.41 18.61 -29.49
C LEU A 56 -19.56 19.87 -29.23
N ASP A 57 -18.41 19.89 -29.91
CA ASP A 57 -17.80 20.98 -30.67
C ASP A 57 -18.27 22.41 -30.31
N VAL A 58 -17.51 23.07 -29.42
CA VAL A 58 -17.63 24.52 -29.22
C VAL A 58 -16.60 25.19 -30.15
N PRO A 59 -17.02 25.95 -31.18
CA PRO A 59 -16.08 26.59 -32.08
C PRO A 59 -15.23 27.60 -31.31
N ARG A 60 -13.91 27.38 -31.42
CA ARG A 60 -12.84 28.23 -30.92
C ARG A 60 -12.99 29.64 -31.49
N LEU A 61 -13.46 30.60 -30.69
CA LEU A 61 -13.49 32.00 -31.08
C LEU A 61 -12.10 32.61 -30.85
N THR A 62 -11.36 32.82 -31.95
CA THR A 62 -10.25 33.77 -32.09
C THR A 62 -10.87 35.16 -32.32
N HIS A 63 -10.37 36.33 -31.91
CA HIS A 63 -9.07 36.84 -31.48
C HIS A 63 -9.26 37.76 -30.26
#